data_AF-A0A7W0U579-F1
#
_entry.id   AF-A0A7W0U579-F1
#
_cell.length_a   1.000
_cell.length_b   1.000
_cell.length_c   1.000
_cell.angle_alpha   90.00
_cell.angle_beta   90.00
_cell.angle_gamma   90.00
#
_symmetry.space_group_name_H-M   'P 1'
#
loop_
_entity.id
_entity.type
_entity.pdbx_description
1 polymer ?
#
loop_
_entity_poly.entity_id
_entity_poly.type
_entity_poly.pdbx_seq_one_letter_code
_entity_poly.pdbx_strand_id
1 'polypeptide(L)'
;MLAPVVTAHDLQSLVATVEAELRDVDLRGVRVHDQGWENVVLETADGWILRFPRNEGVAFEREVALLRRLDGRLPVPSPRVEWVGQRTRFVAYRTLTGAEYSEADYMAASARDRDRMAGSWAEVLAAMHVALSAAEVDELGVPSNRLTRRP
;
A
#
# COMPACT_ATOMS: atom_id res chain seq x y z
N MET A 1 -19.66 -4.84 -11.93
CA MET A 1 -19.95 -5.11 -10.51
C MET A 1 -18.62 -5.31 -9.84
N LEU A 2 -18.32 -4.63 -8.73
CA LEU A 2 -17.04 -4.80 -8.03
C LEU A 2 -17.00 -6.20 -7.42
N ALA A 3 -15.82 -6.82 -7.41
CA ALA A 3 -15.63 -8.08 -6.69
C ALA A 3 -16.05 -7.92 -5.22
N PRO A 4 -16.55 -8.96 -4.54
CA PRO A 4 -16.83 -8.89 -3.10
C PRO A 4 -15.53 -8.75 -2.29
N VAL A 5 -15.66 -8.28 -1.04
CA VAL A 5 -14.60 -8.44 -0.04
C VAL A 5 -14.60 -9.85 0.52
N VAL A 6 -13.46 -10.31 1.06
CA VAL A 6 -13.40 -11.63 1.70
C VAL A 6 -14.28 -11.66 2.96
N THR A 7 -14.98 -12.77 3.17
CA THR A 7 -15.93 -12.94 4.28
C THR A 7 -15.26 -13.29 5.61
N ALA A 8 -14.07 -13.88 5.56
CA ALA A 8 -13.27 -14.26 6.72
C ALA A 8 -11.79 -13.96 6.46
N HIS A 9 -11.12 -13.41 7.47
CA HIS A 9 -9.73 -12.94 7.37
C HIS A 9 -8.72 -13.87 8.04
N ASP A 10 -9.11 -15.11 8.37
CA ASP A 10 -8.17 -16.12 8.81
C ASP A 10 -7.27 -16.58 7.66
N LEU A 11 -6.10 -17.12 7.99
CA LEU A 11 -5.09 -17.56 7.02
C LEU A 11 -5.66 -18.48 5.94
N GLN A 12 -6.49 -19.45 6.33
CA GLN A 12 -7.02 -20.45 5.40
C GLN A 12 -7.96 -19.81 4.38
N SER A 13 -8.85 -18.94 4.84
CA SER A 13 -9.79 -18.21 3.98
C SER A 13 -9.07 -17.27 2.99
N LEU A 14 -8.01 -16.59 3.44
CA LEU A 14 -7.22 -15.70 2.59
C LEU A 14 -6.42 -16.49 1.55
N VAL A 15 -5.79 -17.60 1.94
CA VAL A 15 -5.05 -18.48 1.00
C VAL A 15 -6.00 -19.03 -0.07
N ALA A 16 -7.16 -19.57 0.33
CA ALA A 16 -8.15 -20.10 -0.61
C ALA A 16 -8.63 -19.02 -1.60
N THR A 17 -8.75 -17.76 -1.14
CA THR A 17 -9.10 -16.62 -2.00
C THR A 17 -8.04 -16.38 -3.08
N VAL A 18 -6.76 -16.47 -2.73
CA VAL A 18 -5.65 -16.26 -3.68
C VAL A 18 -5.54 -17.44 -4.65
N GLU A 19 -5.66 -18.68 -4.16
CA GLU A 19 -5.64 -19.89 -4.98
C GLU A 19 -6.75 -19.89 -6.03
N ALA A 20 -7.94 -19.40 -5.67
CA ALA A 20 -9.09 -19.29 -6.58
C ALA A 20 -8.81 -18.38 -7.79
N GLU A 21 -7.82 -17.49 -7.73
CA GLU A 21 -7.43 -16.65 -8.88
C GLU A 21 -6.61 -17.41 -9.93
N LEU A 22 -6.16 -18.63 -9.63
CA LEU A 22 -5.37 -19.49 -10.52
C LEU A 22 -4.10 -18.80 -11.04
N ARG A 23 -3.43 -18.07 -10.15
CA ARG A 23 -2.15 -17.39 -10.40
C ARG A 23 -1.01 -18.21 -9.79
N ASP A 24 0.15 -18.18 -10.45
CA ASP A 24 1.37 -18.85 -9.98
C ASP A 24 2.04 -18.01 -8.88
N VAL A 25 1.59 -18.21 -7.64
CA VAL A 25 2.13 -17.59 -6.42
C VAL A 25 2.39 -18.68 -5.40
N ASP A 26 3.59 -18.73 -4.84
CA ASP A 26 3.92 -19.69 -3.79
C ASP A 26 3.38 -19.22 -2.43
N LEU A 27 2.33 -19.88 -1.95
CA LEU A 27 1.67 -19.56 -0.68
C LEU A 27 2.20 -20.40 0.49
N ARG A 28 3.23 -21.23 0.29
CA ARG A 28 3.82 -22.04 1.36
C ARG A 28 4.51 -21.14 2.38
N GLY A 29 4.15 -21.31 3.65
CA GLY A 29 4.75 -20.55 4.75
C GLY A 29 4.38 -19.06 4.76
N VAL A 30 3.30 -18.68 4.06
CA VAL A 30 2.79 -17.30 4.04
C VAL A 30 2.48 -16.81 5.46
N ARG A 31 2.77 -15.54 5.73
CA ARG A 31 2.53 -14.90 7.03
C ARG A 31 1.31 -13.99 6.93
N VAL A 32 0.45 -14.03 7.94
CA VAL A 32 -0.68 -13.10 8.06
C VAL A 32 -0.28 -11.93 8.95
N HIS A 33 -0.52 -10.72 8.47
CA HIS A 33 -0.43 -9.49 9.24
C HIS A 33 -1.84 -8.91 9.42
N ASP A 34 -2.39 -9.11 10.62
CA ASP A 34 -3.78 -8.76 10.96
C ASP A 34 -3.88 -7.53 11.89
N GLN A 35 -2.80 -6.75 12.02
CA GLN A 35 -2.77 -5.57 12.92
C GLN A 35 -3.33 -4.29 12.26
N GLY A 36 -3.59 -4.32 10.95
CA GLY A 36 -4.09 -3.17 10.19
C GLY A 36 -5.56 -2.87 10.44
N TRP A 37 -5.93 -1.58 10.50
CA TRP A 37 -7.32 -1.16 10.73
C TRP A 37 -8.22 -1.38 9.50
N GLU A 38 -7.69 -1.12 8.31
CA GLU A 38 -8.46 -1.20 7.06
C GLU A 38 -8.19 -2.47 6.28
N ASN A 39 -7.03 -3.11 6.48
CA ASN A 39 -6.59 -4.20 5.65
C ASN A 39 -6.00 -5.35 6.48
N VAL A 40 -6.10 -6.56 5.92
CA VAL A 40 -5.32 -7.74 6.31
C VAL A 40 -4.35 -8.06 5.19
N VAL A 41 -3.13 -8.43 5.54
CA VAL A 41 -2.06 -8.68 4.56
C VAL A 41 -1.56 -10.11 4.67
N LEU A 42 -1.41 -10.76 3.53
CA LEU A 42 -0.56 -11.94 3.40
C LEU A 42 0.80 -11.54 2.83
N GLU A 43 1.86 -12.05 3.42
CA GLU A 43 3.23 -11.91 2.93
C GLU A 43 3.81 -13.29 2.61
N THR A 44 4.21 -13.50 1.35
CA THR A 44 4.82 -14.76 0.91
C THR A 44 6.33 -14.75 1.11
N ALA A 45 6.93 -15.95 1.19
CA ALA A 45 8.38 -16.09 1.34
C ALA A 45 9.17 -15.53 0.15
N ASP A 46 8.58 -15.52 -1.05
CA ASP A 46 9.17 -14.94 -2.27
C ASP A 46 8.86 -13.45 -2.45
N GLY A 47 8.31 -12.78 -1.42
CA GLY A 47 8.19 -11.33 -1.36
C GLY A 47 6.97 -10.75 -2.07
N TRP A 48 5.87 -11.50 -2.16
CA TRP A 48 4.57 -10.92 -2.49
C TRP A 48 3.89 -10.36 -1.24
N ILE A 49 3.25 -9.21 -1.42
CA ILE A 49 2.30 -8.63 -0.50
C ILE A 49 0.92 -8.70 -1.14
N LEU A 50 -0.01 -9.39 -0.50
CA LEU A 50 -1.40 -9.54 -0.93
C LEU A 50 -2.26 -8.86 0.13
N ARG A 51 -2.85 -7.72 -0.22
CA ARG A 51 -3.56 -6.87 0.72
C ARG A 51 -5.07 -6.88 0.47
N PHE A 52 -5.82 -7.31 1.48
CA PHE A 52 -7.26 -7.49 1.46
C PHE A 52 -7.93 -6.38 2.25
N PRO A 53 -8.90 -5.63 1.68
CA PRO A 53 -9.72 -4.73 2.47
C PRO A 53 -10.58 -5.53 3.46
N ARG A 54 -10.73 -5.02 4.68
CA ARG A 54 -11.55 -5.67 5.71
C ARG A 54 -13.04 -5.63 5.43
N ASN A 55 -13.51 -4.58 4.77
CA ASN A 55 -14.93 -4.36 4.50
C ASN A 55 -15.11 -3.47 3.27
N GLU A 56 -16.36 -3.34 2.81
CA GLU A 56 -16.69 -2.56 1.62
C GLU A 56 -16.50 -1.04 1.76
N GLY A 57 -16.39 -0.54 3.00
CA GLY A 57 -16.16 0.88 3.29
C GLY A 57 -14.74 1.35 3.04
N VAL A 58 -13.78 0.42 2.91
CA VAL A 58 -12.40 0.73 2.53
C VAL A 58 -12.37 1.17 1.07
N ALA A 59 -11.74 2.31 0.79
CA ALA A 59 -11.66 2.91 -0.55
C ALA A 59 -10.67 2.19 -1.49
N PHE A 60 -10.79 0.87 -1.60
CA PHE A 60 -9.88 -0.03 -2.30
C PHE A 60 -9.62 0.37 -3.75
N GLU A 61 -10.67 0.61 -4.54
CA GLU A 61 -10.54 0.96 -5.97
C GLU A 61 -9.80 2.29 -6.16
N ARG A 62 -10.11 3.28 -5.31
CA ARG A 62 -9.41 4.57 -5.34
C ARG A 62 -7.94 4.40 -4.99
N GLU A 63 -7.62 3.59 -3.99
CA GLU A 63 -6.23 3.33 -3.61
C GLU A 63 -5.47 2.60 -4.72
N VAL A 64 -6.05 1.58 -5.34
CA VAL A 64 -5.45 0.87 -6.49
C VAL A 64 -5.21 1.83 -7.66
N ALA A 65 -6.20 2.68 -7.98
CA ALA A 65 -6.07 3.66 -9.05
C ALA A 65 -4.99 4.71 -8.74
N LEU A 66 -4.91 5.17 -7.49
CA LEU A 66 -3.90 6.10 -7.02
C LEU A 66 -2.49 5.50 -7.09
N LEU A 67 -2.29 4.27 -6.60
CA LEU A 67 -1.00 3.57 -6.67
C LEU A 67 -0.54 3.39 -8.12
N ARG A 68 -1.44 3.00 -9.03
CA ARG A 68 -1.14 2.93 -10.47
C ARG A 68 -0.74 4.27 -11.06
N ARG A 69 -1.35 5.37 -10.61
CA ARG A 69 -1.02 6.72 -11.08
C ARG A 69 0.33 7.20 -10.55
N LEU A 70 0.70 6.79 -9.35
CA LEU A 70 1.95 7.17 -8.68
C LEU A 70 3.16 6.31 -9.09
N ASP A 71 2.96 5.20 -9.81
CA ASP A 71 4.04 4.32 -10.25
C ASP A 71 5.12 5.11 -11.03
N GLY A 72 6.35 5.08 -10.52
CA GLY A 72 7.49 5.79 -11.08
C GLY A 72 7.50 7.32 -10.93
N ARG A 73 6.56 7.92 -10.16
CA ARG A 73 6.49 9.38 -9.98
C ARG A 73 7.13 9.91 -8.70
N LEU A 74 7.47 9.04 -7.77
CA LEU A 74 8.08 9.41 -6.49
C LEU A 74 9.59 9.12 -6.51
N PRO A 75 10.41 9.89 -5.77
CA PRO A 75 11.86 9.71 -5.71
C PRO A 75 12.28 8.48 -4.86
N VAL A 76 11.31 7.73 -4.33
CA VAL A 76 11.51 6.52 -3.54
C VAL A 76 10.64 5.38 -4.09
N PRO A 77 11.05 4.12 -3.92
CA PRO A 77 10.19 2.98 -4.23
C PRO A 77 8.84 3.07 -3.51
N SER A 78 7.77 2.89 -4.25
CA SER A 78 6.40 2.80 -3.74
C SER A 78 5.76 1.48 -4.19
N PRO A 79 4.69 1.01 -3.53
CA PRO A 79 4.01 -0.21 -3.95
C PRO A 79 3.49 -0.10 -5.39
N ARG A 80 4.02 -0.95 -6.27
CA ARG A 80 3.58 -1.05 -7.66
C ARG A 80 2.53 -2.15 -7.81
N VAL A 81 1.34 -1.79 -8.25
CA VAL A 81 0.24 -2.75 -8.48
C VAL A 81 0.63 -3.70 -9.61
N GLU A 82 0.97 -4.94 -9.26
CA GLU A 82 1.28 -5.98 -10.24
C GLU A 82 0.00 -6.65 -10.74
N TRP A 83 -0.95 -6.90 -9.85
CA TRP A 83 -2.28 -7.40 -10.22
C TRP A 83 -3.31 -7.19 -9.09
N VAL A 84 -4.58 -7.41 -9.45
CA VAL A 84 -5.75 -7.21 -8.58
C VAL A 84 -6.63 -8.45 -8.70
N GLY A 85 -7.12 -8.95 -7.57
CA GLY A 85 -8.08 -10.05 -7.53
C GLY A 85 -9.34 -9.72 -8.33
N GLN A 86 -9.81 -10.68 -9.13
CA GLN A 86 -10.99 -10.52 -10.00
C GLN A 86 -12.24 -11.13 -9.37
N ARG A 87 -12.07 -12.18 -8.56
CA ARG A 87 -13.14 -12.88 -7.84
C ARG A 87 -13.37 -12.31 -6.46
N THR A 88 -12.34 -11.74 -5.84
CA THR A 88 -12.41 -11.08 -4.54
C THR A 88 -11.47 -9.89 -4.52
N ARG A 89 -11.83 -8.82 -3.81
CA ARG A 89 -10.98 -7.63 -3.71
C ARG A 89 -9.73 -7.94 -2.91
N PHE A 90 -8.59 -7.83 -3.57
CA PHE A 90 -7.28 -7.66 -2.96
C PHE A 90 -6.32 -7.14 -4.02
N VAL A 91 -5.24 -6.52 -3.58
CA VAL A 91 -4.18 -6.02 -4.46
C VAL A 91 -2.88 -6.76 -4.16
N ALA A 92 -2.16 -7.09 -5.22
CA ALA A 92 -0.87 -7.77 -5.14
C ALA A 92 0.24 -6.87 -5.66
N TYR A 93 1.31 -6.76 -4.87
CA TYR A 93 2.53 -6.04 -5.21
C TYR A 93 3.74 -6.69 -4.56
N ARG A 94 4.94 -6.33 -5.01
CA ARG A 94 6.19 -6.81 -4.39
C ARG A 94 6.50 -6.06 -3.12
N THR A 95 7.04 -6.79 -2.13
CA THR A 95 7.54 -6.18 -0.90
C THR A 95 8.60 -5.14 -1.21
N LEU A 96 8.59 -4.04 -0.46
CA LEU A 96 9.62 -3.01 -0.56
C LEU A 96 10.83 -3.46 0.26
N THR A 97 11.99 -3.52 -0.37
CA THR A 97 13.23 -3.84 0.34
C THR A 97 13.60 -2.69 1.27
N GLY A 98 13.74 -2.98 2.56
CA GLY A 98 14.12 -2.00 3.57
C GLY A 98 13.78 -2.48 4.96
N ALA A 99 14.00 -1.61 5.93
CA ALA A 99 13.53 -1.77 7.30
C ALA A 99 12.44 -0.73 7.57
N GLU A 100 11.53 -1.07 8.48
CA GLU A 100 10.58 -0.08 9.01
C GLU A 100 11.34 1.04 9.73
N TYR A 101 10.76 2.24 9.73
CA TYR A 101 11.31 3.35 10.50
C TYR A 101 11.30 3.01 11.99
N SER A 102 12.41 3.28 12.65
CA SER A 102 12.61 3.10 14.08
C SER A 102 13.12 4.40 14.68
N GLU A 103 12.35 4.97 15.61
CA GLU A 103 12.73 6.20 16.31
C GLU A 103 14.02 5.98 17.11
N ALA A 104 14.18 4.81 17.72
CA ALA A 104 15.39 4.45 18.46
C ALA A 104 16.62 4.45 17.54
N ASP A 105 16.52 3.84 16.36
CA ASP A 105 17.62 3.79 15.39
C ASP A 105 17.92 5.18 14.82
N TYR A 106 16.89 6.00 14.57
CA TYR A 106 17.05 7.38 14.16
C TYR A 106 17.80 8.22 15.21
N MET A 107 17.43 8.08 16.48
CA MET A 107 18.07 8.83 17.57
C MET A 107 19.51 8.37 17.81
N ALA A 108 19.80 7.08 17.60
CA ALA A 108 21.15 6.53 17.68
C ALA A 108 22.05 6.87 16.46
N ALA A 109 21.45 7.29 15.34
CA ALA A 109 22.19 7.59 14.12
C ALA A 109 23.14 8.81 14.25
N SER A 110 24.08 8.93 13.31
CA SER A 110 24.95 10.10 13.23
C SER A 110 24.15 11.36 12.81
N ALA A 111 24.62 12.54 13.16
CA ALA A 111 23.99 13.80 12.71
C ALA A 111 23.88 13.87 11.18
N ARG A 112 24.92 13.42 10.47
CA ARG A 112 24.95 13.35 9.02
C ARG A 112 23.86 12.45 8.44
N ASP A 113 23.62 11.28 9.06
CA ASP A 113 22.59 10.36 8.56
C ASP A 113 21.17 10.86 8.86
N ARG A 114 20.99 11.53 10.00
CA ARG A 114 19.72 12.23 10.29
C ARG A 114 19.44 13.34 9.28
N ASP A 115 20.43 14.16 8.96
CA ASP A 115 20.29 15.23 7.97
C ASP A 115 19.97 14.66 6.58
N ARG A 116 20.62 13.56 6.18
CA ARG A 116 20.31 12.86 4.93
C ARG A 116 18.88 12.33 4.89
N MET A 117 18.40 11.72 5.99
CA MET A 117 17.04 11.22 6.04
C MET A 117 16.02 12.35 6.02
N ALA A 118 16.27 13.46 6.71
CA ALA A 118 15.42 14.65 6.66
C ALA A 118 15.37 15.23 5.23
N GLY A 119 16.50 15.29 4.53
CA GLY A 119 16.57 15.68 3.12
C GLY A 119 15.73 14.76 2.21
N SER A 120 15.89 13.44 2.35
CA SER A 120 15.10 12.46 1.58
C SER A 120 13.59 12.60 1.83
N TRP A 121 13.18 12.79 3.09
CA TRP A 121 11.78 13.07 3.42
C TRP A 121 11.26 14.37 2.79
N ALA A 122 12.06 15.44 2.81
CA ALA A 122 11.69 16.69 2.17
C ALA A 122 11.51 16.53 0.64
N GLU A 123 12.39 15.77 -0.01
CA GLU A 123 12.29 15.43 -1.44
C GLU A 123 11.03 14.63 -1.75
N VAL A 124 10.71 13.60 -0.94
CA VAL A 124 9.49 12.81 -1.09
C VAL A 124 8.24 13.67 -0.93
N LEU A 125 8.16 14.49 0.12
CA LEU A 125 6.99 15.36 0.36
C LEU A 125 6.82 16.41 -0.74
N ALA A 126 7.92 17.00 -1.22
CA ALA A 126 7.89 17.94 -2.33
C ALA A 126 7.38 17.26 -3.61
N ALA A 127 7.88 16.07 -3.92
CA ALA A 127 7.42 15.29 -5.08
C ALA A 127 5.94 14.89 -4.93
N MET A 128 5.51 14.42 -3.76
CA MET A 128 4.12 14.02 -3.50
C MET A 128 3.13 15.16 -3.74
N HIS A 129 3.45 16.40 -3.35
CA HIS A 129 2.58 17.55 -3.55
C HIS A 129 2.34 17.92 -5.03
N VAL A 130 3.19 17.44 -5.95
CA VAL A 130 3.07 17.72 -7.39
C VAL A 130 2.93 16.45 -8.23
N ALA A 131 2.91 15.26 -7.61
CA ALA A 131 2.85 13.98 -8.30
C ALA A 131 1.54 13.75 -9.06
N LEU A 132 0.47 14.42 -8.63
CA LEU A 132 -0.85 14.42 -9.27
C LEU A 132 -1.28 15.86 -9.53
N SER A 133 -1.74 16.12 -10.75
CA SER A 133 -2.45 17.33 -11.13
C SER A 133 -3.83 17.40 -10.48
N ALA A 134 -4.40 18.61 -10.41
CA ALA A 134 -5.76 18.80 -9.88
C ALA A 134 -6.81 17.95 -10.62
N ALA A 135 -6.68 17.81 -11.95
CA ALA A 135 -7.57 16.97 -12.74
C ALA A 135 -7.47 15.48 -12.37
N GLU A 136 -6.26 14.97 -12.11
CA GLU A 136 -6.05 13.59 -11.65
C GLU A 136 -6.64 13.36 -10.24
N VAL A 137 -6.48 14.34 -9.35
CA VAL A 137 -7.03 14.31 -7.99
C VAL A 137 -8.56 14.27 -8.03
N ASP A 138 -9.18 15.11 -8.86
CA ASP A 138 -10.62 15.17 -9.06
C ASP A 138 -11.15 13.87 -9.69
N GLU A 139 -10.48 13.35 -10.72
CA GLU A 139 -10.82 12.09 -11.38
C GLU A 139 -10.81 10.91 -10.40
N LEU A 140 -9.82 10.87 -9.50
CA LEU A 140 -9.67 9.81 -8.50
C LEU A 140 -10.59 10.00 -7.28
N GLY A 141 -11.33 11.11 -7.17
CA GLY A 141 -12.15 11.41 -6.00
C GLY A 141 -11.33 11.42 -4.70
N VAL A 142 -10.08 11.88 -4.77
CA VAL A 142 -9.23 12.03 -3.58
C VAL A 142 -9.77 13.22 -2.79
N PRO A 143 -10.10 13.07 -1.50
CA PRO A 143 -10.65 14.18 -0.73
C PRO A 143 -9.61 15.28 -0.67
N SER A 144 -9.92 16.44 -1.25
CA SER A 144 -9.10 17.63 -1.05
C SER A 144 -9.32 18.09 0.39
N ASN A 145 -8.50 17.60 1.32
CA ASN A 145 -8.40 18.20 2.64
C ASN A 145 -7.73 19.57 2.43
N ARG A 146 -8.51 20.57 2.02
CA ARG A 146 -8.17 21.95 2.31
C ARG A 146 -8.16 21.99 3.83
N LEU A 147 -6.97 21.92 4.42
CA LEU A 147 -6.76 22.38 5.77
C LEU A 147 -7.28 23.81 5.78
N THR A 148 -8.53 23.99 6.19
CA THR A 148 -9.04 25.30 6.54
C THR A 148 -8.18 25.72 7.71
N ARG A 149 -7.12 26.49 7.42
CA ARG A 149 -6.53 27.37 8.42
C ARG A 149 -7.69 28.27 8.85
N ARG A 150 -8.35 27.89 9.94
CA ARG A 150 -9.20 28.82 10.67
C ARG A 150 -8.29 30.01 11.06
N PRO A 151 -8.73 31.25 10.80
CA PRO A 151 -7.97 32.45 11.13
C PRO A 151 -7.66 32.52 12.62
#